data_AF-A0A345UPZ7-F1
#
_entry.id   AF-A0A345UPZ7-F1
#
_cell.length_a   1.000
_cell.length_b   1.000
_cell.length_c   1.000
_cell.angle_alpha   90.00
_cell.angle_beta   90.00
_cell.angle_gamma   90.00
#
_symmetry.space_group_name_H-M   'P 1'
#
loop_
_entity.id
_entity.type
_entity.pdbx_description
1 polymer ?
#
loop_
_entity_poly.entity_id
_entity_poly.type
_entity_poly.pdbx_seq_one_letter_code
_entity_poly.pdbx_strand_id
1 'polypeptide(L)'
;MEVIRIIDRNNHLLSVRYGDAEETEFSKIFTFWNDTEALFSFFSDNAADLKTLTIQEAVLEVIDAAAYLEDRILDNAESGLVDFLQEFKPLHLNPDSSQKYILNKLYGPSKRIPLRLYGIRLRDYAKGDTIIVTGGAIKLTRAMQDRPHTKLELDKLDQVMRYLRHQNFSSDEIEFLELEL
;
A
#
# COMPACT_ATOMS: atom_id res chain seq x y z
N MET A 1 6.34 18.65 -0.24
CA MET A 1 5.72 17.38 0.21
C MET A 1 4.74 17.74 1.30
N GLU A 2 3.54 17.19 1.22
CA GLU A 2 2.46 17.47 2.14
C GLU A 2 1.80 16.16 2.59
N VAL A 3 1.19 16.16 3.76
CA VAL A 3 0.44 15.02 4.29
C VAL A 3 -1.01 15.46 4.39
N ILE A 4 -1.89 14.78 3.64
CA ILE A 4 -3.27 15.19 3.41
C ILE A 4 -4.19 14.05 3.88
N ARG A 5 -5.31 14.38 4.52
CA ARG A 5 -6.28 13.36 4.94
C ARG A 5 -6.89 12.69 3.71
N ILE A 6 -7.04 11.36 3.77
CA ILE A 6 -7.74 10.63 2.71
C ILE A 6 -9.26 10.90 2.81
N ILE A 7 -9.78 11.01 4.04
CA ILE A 7 -11.18 11.40 4.30
C ILE A 7 -11.17 12.63 5.21
N ASP A 8 -11.88 13.69 4.82
CA ASP A 8 -11.85 15.00 5.51
C ASP A 8 -12.11 14.93 7.02
N ARG A 9 -13.01 14.03 7.43
CA ARG A 9 -13.43 13.86 8.83
C ARG A 9 -12.59 12.84 9.61
N ASN A 10 -11.59 12.23 8.97
CA ASN A 10 -10.74 11.20 9.57
C ASN A 10 -9.31 11.73 9.75
N ASN A 11 -8.82 11.72 10.99
CA ASN A 11 -7.48 12.17 11.35
C ASN A 11 -6.43 11.05 11.41
N HIS A 12 -6.86 9.81 11.23
CA HIS A 12 -6.05 8.63 11.45
C HIS A 12 -5.60 7.96 10.14
N LEU A 13 -6.12 8.41 8.98
CA LEU A 13 -5.70 7.94 7.67
C LEU A 13 -5.39 9.11 6.74
N LEU A 14 -4.13 9.23 6.38
CA LEU A 14 -3.60 10.29 5.53
C LEU A 14 -2.78 9.70 4.38
N SER A 15 -2.50 10.51 3.37
CA SER A 15 -1.61 10.17 2.28
C SER A 15 -0.67 11.32 1.96
N VAL A 16 0.50 10.96 1.45
CA VAL A 16 1.53 11.91 1.04
C VAL A 16 1.23 12.46 -0.35
N ARG A 17 1.51 13.74 -0.55
CA ARG A 17 1.62 14.38 -1.86
C ARG A 17 3.06 14.83 -2.07
N TYR A 18 3.74 14.22 -3.04
CA TYR A 18 5.15 14.52 -3.33
C TYR A 18 5.29 15.67 -4.32
N GLY A 19 6.27 16.56 -4.07
CA GLY A 19 6.58 17.69 -4.96
C GLY A 19 5.35 18.54 -5.28
N ASP A 20 5.18 18.85 -6.56
CA ASP A 20 4.07 19.63 -7.13
C ASP A 20 3.00 18.72 -7.76
N ALA A 21 2.92 17.44 -7.35
CA ALA A 21 1.88 16.55 -7.82
C ALA A 21 0.49 17.09 -7.47
N GLU A 22 -0.48 16.92 -8.37
CA GLU A 22 -1.86 17.37 -8.13
C GLU A 22 -2.55 16.49 -7.07
N GLU A 23 -2.30 15.19 -7.15
CA GLU A 23 -2.96 14.15 -6.37
C GLU A 23 -2.07 13.59 -5.25
N THR A 24 -2.71 13.03 -4.22
CA THR A 24 -2.02 12.24 -3.19
C THR A 24 -1.57 10.89 -3.75
N GLU A 25 -0.61 10.24 -3.11
CA GLU A 25 -0.17 8.90 -3.51
C GLU A 25 -1.29 7.88 -3.42
N PHE A 26 -2.18 7.99 -2.42
CA PHE A 26 -3.35 7.12 -2.32
C PHE A 26 -4.21 7.23 -3.59
N SER A 27 -4.59 8.44 -3.97
CA SER A 27 -5.37 8.69 -5.20
C SER A 27 -4.65 8.15 -6.44
N LYS A 28 -3.35 8.45 -6.58
CA LYS A 28 -2.55 7.99 -7.73
C LYS A 28 -2.47 6.48 -7.84
N ILE A 29 -2.32 5.77 -6.72
CA ILE A 29 -2.25 4.31 -6.69
C ILE A 29 -3.59 3.72 -7.15
N PHE A 30 -4.70 4.18 -6.59
CA PHE A 30 -6.03 3.65 -6.94
C PHE A 30 -6.47 4.06 -8.34
N THR A 31 -6.10 5.25 -8.83
CA THR A 31 -6.26 5.61 -10.24
C THR A 31 -5.49 4.65 -11.14
N PHE A 32 -4.22 4.33 -10.83
CA PHE A 32 -3.43 3.38 -11.60
C PHE A 32 -3.99 1.95 -11.55
N TRP A 33 -4.37 1.47 -10.37
CA TRP A 33 -4.89 0.11 -10.19
C TRP A 33 -6.29 -0.09 -10.79
N ASN A 34 -7.01 0.98 -11.13
CA ASN A 34 -8.29 0.93 -11.83
C ASN A 34 -8.16 1.29 -13.34
N ASP A 35 -6.96 1.64 -13.82
CA ASP A 35 -6.71 1.97 -15.23
C ASP A 35 -6.36 0.71 -16.04
N THR A 36 -7.32 0.26 -16.84
CA THR A 36 -7.15 -0.93 -17.68
C THR A 36 -6.01 -0.80 -18.69
N GLU A 37 -5.81 0.37 -19.30
CA GLU A 37 -4.76 0.59 -20.30
C GLU A 37 -3.38 0.61 -19.64
N ALA A 38 -3.25 1.32 -18.52
CA ALA A 38 -2.00 1.38 -17.76
C ALA A 38 -1.61 0.00 -17.22
N LEU A 39 -2.56 -0.77 -16.70
CA LEU A 39 -2.32 -2.14 -16.24
C LEU A 39 -1.93 -3.07 -17.38
N PHE A 40 -2.60 -2.97 -18.54
CA PHE A 40 -2.24 -3.78 -19.70
C PHE A 40 -0.79 -3.50 -20.14
N SER A 41 -0.37 -2.23 -20.17
CA SER A 41 1.03 -1.86 -20.43
C SER A 41 1.98 -2.42 -19.37
N PHE A 42 1.66 -2.23 -18.09
CA PHE A 42 2.46 -2.74 -16.98
C PHE A 42 2.67 -4.26 -17.07
N PHE A 43 1.61 -5.02 -17.34
CA PHE A 43 1.70 -6.47 -17.45
C PHE A 43 2.35 -6.95 -18.75
N SER A 44 2.23 -6.19 -19.84
CA SER A 44 2.97 -6.45 -21.07
C SER A 44 4.49 -6.32 -20.82
N ASP A 45 4.90 -5.26 -20.13
CA ASP A 45 6.31 -5.02 -19.79
C ASP A 45 6.87 -6.05 -18.79
N ASN A 46 6.00 -6.65 -17.98
CA ASN A 46 6.38 -7.63 -16.95
C ASN A 46 5.84 -9.05 -17.26
N ALA A 47 5.57 -9.37 -18.52
CA ALA A 47 4.91 -10.62 -18.90
C ALA A 47 5.66 -11.89 -18.43
N ALA A 48 6.99 -11.82 -18.31
CA ALA A 48 7.81 -12.92 -17.80
C ALA A 48 7.52 -13.29 -16.34
N ASP A 49 6.96 -12.36 -15.56
CA ASP A 49 6.67 -12.54 -14.13
C ASP A 49 5.24 -13.05 -13.87
N LEU A 50 4.36 -13.08 -14.88
CA LEU A 50 2.95 -13.47 -14.75
C LEU A 50 2.71 -14.97 -14.45
N LYS A 51 3.78 -15.78 -14.37
CA LYS A 51 3.74 -17.22 -14.11
C LYS A 51 2.78 -17.96 -15.06
N THR A 52 1.54 -18.16 -14.64
CA THR A 52 0.50 -18.91 -15.36
C THR A 52 -0.69 -18.06 -15.79
N LEU A 53 -0.73 -16.76 -15.44
CA LEU A 53 -1.81 -15.85 -15.79
C LEU A 53 -1.55 -15.24 -17.16
N THR A 54 -2.61 -15.05 -17.94
CA THR A 54 -2.62 -14.15 -19.09
C THR A 54 -2.62 -12.70 -18.63
N ILE A 55 -2.23 -11.78 -19.52
CA ILE A 55 -2.27 -10.33 -19.23
C ILE A 55 -3.70 -9.91 -18.88
N GLN A 56 -4.70 -10.41 -19.60
CA GLN A 56 -6.10 -10.07 -19.37
C GLN A 56 -6.59 -10.56 -18.01
N GLU A 57 -6.24 -11.79 -17.62
CA GLU A 57 -6.56 -12.31 -16.28
C GLU A 57 -5.90 -11.45 -15.20
N ALA A 58 -4.63 -11.09 -15.37
CA ALA A 58 -3.89 -10.27 -14.43
C ALA A 58 -4.49 -8.85 -14.26
N VAL A 59 -4.91 -8.22 -15.36
CA VAL A 59 -5.59 -6.91 -15.33
C VAL A 59 -6.89 -7.00 -14.54
N LEU A 60 -7.77 -7.96 -14.87
CA LEU A 60 -9.05 -8.14 -14.18
C LEU A 60 -8.86 -8.39 -12.69
N GLU A 61 -7.89 -9.23 -12.35
CA GLU A 61 -7.58 -9.59 -10.97
C GLU A 61 -7.10 -8.39 -10.14
N VAL A 62 -6.29 -7.50 -10.73
CA VAL A 62 -5.87 -6.27 -10.06
C VAL A 62 -7.02 -5.29 -9.90
N ILE A 63 -7.86 -5.09 -10.91
CA ILE A 63 -9.01 -4.18 -10.82
C ILE A 63 -9.97 -4.64 -9.72
N ASP A 64 -10.32 -5.92 -9.71
CA ASP A 64 -11.22 -6.49 -8.69
C ASP A 64 -10.62 -6.37 -7.28
N ALA A 65 -9.31 -6.63 -7.15
CA ALA A 65 -8.61 -6.51 -5.87
C ALA A 65 -8.50 -5.04 -5.41
N ALA A 66 -8.26 -4.12 -6.33
CA ALA A 66 -8.14 -2.70 -6.03
C ALA A 66 -9.48 -2.11 -5.58
N ALA A 67 -10.57 -2.38 -6.30
CA ALA A 67 -11.90 -1.96 -5.90
C ALA A 67 -12.27 -2.50 -4.50
N TYR A 68 -12.00 -3.78 -4.25
CA TYR A 68 -12.23 -4.37 -2.93
C TYR A 68 -11.40 -3.71 -1.83
N LEU A 69 -10.11 -3.44 -2.08
CA LEU A 69 -9.24 -2.79 -1.10
C LEU A 69 -9.64 -1.34 -0.83
N GLU A 70 -10.03 -0.60 -1.88
CA GLU A 70 -10.47 0.79 -1.78
C GLU A 70 -11.74 0.92 -0.96
N ASP A 71 -12.79 0.14 -1.31
CA ASP A 71 -14.05 0.11 -0.58
C ASP A 71 -13.82 -0.21 0.89
N ARG A 72 -12.97 -1.22 1.18
CA ARG A 72 -12.61 -1.57 2.55
C ARG A 72 -11.94 -0.43 3.30
N ILE A 73 -11.00 0.27 2.66
CA ILE A 73 -10.31 1.40 3.30
C ILE A 73 -11.31 2.52 3.62
N LEU A 74 -12.17 2.87 2.67
CA LEU A 74 -13.13 3.97 2.81
C LEU A 74 -14.22 3.65 3.83
N ASP A 75 -14.82 2.46 3.79
CA ASP A 75 -15.87 2.03 4.72
C ASP A 75 -15.39 2.01 6.18
N ASN A 76 -14.17 1.51 6.41
CA ASN A 76 -13.57 1.50 7.74
C ASN A 76 -13.15 2.90 8.18
N ALA A 77 -12.82 3.78 7.22
CA ALA A 77 -12.50 5.16 7.49
C ALA A 77 -13.70 6.03 7.92
N GLU A 78 -14.92 5.61 7.59
CA GLU A 78 -16.14 6.27 8.05
C GLU A 78 -16.69 5.71 9.38
N SER A 79 -16.46 4.44 9.69
CA SER A 79 -17.13 3.71 10.80
C SER A 79 -16.35 3.58 12.11
N GLY A 80 -15.06 3.94 12.13
CA GLY A 80 -14.22 3.87 13.33
C GLY A 80 -13.01 2.98 13.11
N LEU A 81 -11.85 3.60 12.90
CA LEU A 81 -10.68 3.03 12.25
C LEU A 81 -9.92 1.91 12.99
N VAL A 82 -10.22 1.68 14.26
CA VAL A 82 -9.29 0.98 15.18
C VAL A 82 -9.02 -0.46 14.73
N ASP A 83 -10.02 -1.16 14.21
CA ASP A 83 -9.85 -2.54 13.78
C ASP A 83 -9.14 -2.64 12.42
N PHE A 84 -9.44 -1.73 11.48
CA PHE A 84 -8.81 -1.73 10.16
C PHE A 84 -7.33 -1.33 10.21
N LEU A 85 -6.94 -0.39 11.08
CA LEU A 85 -5.53 -0.01 11.24
C LEU A 85 -4.65 -1.17 11.73
N GLN A 86 -5.23 -2.17 12.38
CA GLN A 86 -4.51 -3.37 12.82
C GLN A 86 -4.18 -4.32 11.68
N GLU A 87 -4.81 -4.17 10.50
CA GLU A 87 -4.49 -4.97 9.32
C GLU A 87 -3.16 -4.55 8.70
N PHE A 88 -2.74 -3.30 8.92
CA PHE A 88 -1.38 -2.86 8.61
C PHE A 88 -0.38 -3.54 9.54
N LYS A 89 0.50 -4.33 8.94
CA LYS A 89 1.55 -5.08 9.64
C LYS A 89 2.88 -4.34 9.54
N PRO A 90 3.77 -4.47 10.54
CA PRO A 90 5.13 -3.98 10.42
C PRO A 90 5.79 -4.46 9.12
N LEU A 91 6.43 -3.54 8.41
CA LEU A 91 7.13 -3.85 7.17
C LEU A 91 8.31 -4.78 7.46
N HIS A 92 8.18 -6.05 7.08
CA HIS A 92 9.28 -7.01 7.17
C HIS A 92 10.09 -6.98 5.87
N LEU A 93 11.35 -6.51 5.96
CA LEU A 93 12.26 -6.47 4.81
C LEU A 93 12.60 -7.87 4.25
N ASN A 94 12.43 -8.90 5.09
CA ASN A 94 12.54 -10.31 4.71
C ASN A 94 11.14 -10.95 4.82
N PRO A 95 10.54 -11.44 3.72
CA PRO A 95 9.23 -12.06 3.77
C PRO A 95 9.33 -13.38 4.53
N ASP A 96 8.75 -13.45 5.72
CA ASP A 96 8.61 -14.70 6.44
C ASP A 96 7.50 -15.55 5.78
N SER A 97 7.76 -16.86 5.68
CA SER A 97 6.92 -17.86 5.02
C SER A 97 5.50 -18.00 5.62
N SER A 98 5.25 -17.35 6.76
CA SER A 98 3.99 -17.35 7.52
C SER A 98 2.85 -16.56 6.85
N GLN A 99 3.13 -15.48 6.10
CA GLN A 99 2.10 -14.69 5.39
C GLN A 99 1.35 -15.53 4.34
N LYS A 100 2.07 -16.41 3.63
CA LYS A 100 1.50 -17.33 2.64
C LYS A 100 0.47 -18.30 3.25
N TYR A 101 0.69 -18.73 4.50
CA TYR A 101 -0.24 -19.62 5.18
C TYR A 101 -1.54 -18.92 5.57
N ILE A 102 -1.48 -17.64 5.91
CA ILE A 102 -2.66 -16.86 6.30
C ILE A 102 -3.52 -16.54 5.06
N LEU A 103 -2.92 -16.05 3.97
CA LEU A 103 -3.64 -15.73 2.73
C LEU A 103 -4.27 -16.98 2.10
N ASN A 104 -3.54 -18.10 2.05
CA ASN A 104 -4.07 -19.37 1.54
C ASN A 104 -5.20 -19.96 2.41
N LYS A 105 -5.19 -19.70 3.72
CA LYS A 105 -6.20 -20.23 4.66
C LYS A 105 -7.48 -19.39 4.65
N LEU A 106 -7.40 -18.09 4.39
CA LEU A 106 -8.54 -17.19 4.35
C LEU A 106 -9.29 -17.23 3.00
N TYR A 107 -8.57 -17.41 1.88
CA TYR A 107 -9.14 -17.22 0.54
C TYR A 107 -8.89 -18.38 -0.44
N GLY A 108 -8.36 -19.52 0.03
CA GLY A 108 -8.00 -20.68 -0.78
C GLY A 108 -6.67 -20.52 -1.54
N PRO A 109 -6.23 -21.53 -2.32
CA PRO A 109 -5.02 -21.45 -3.15
C PRO A 109 -5.29 -20.52 -4.35
N SER A 110 -5.37 -19.22 -4.08
CA SER A 110 -5.78 -18.25 -5.08
C SER A 110 -4.57 -17.86 -5.94
N LYS A 111 -4.77 -17.94 -7.25
CA LYS A 111 -3.98 -17.20 -8.23
C LYS A 111 -4.33 -15.73 -7.99
N ARG A 112 -3.65 -15.09 -7.03
CA ARG A 112 -3.82 -13.67 -6.72
C ARG A 112 -2.50 -12.95 -6.83
N ILE A 113 -2.49 -11.86 -7.59
CA ILE A 113 -1.47 -10.86 -7.75
C ILE A 113 -1.63 -9.96 -6.53
N PRO A 114 -0.71 -10.04 -5.55
CA PRO A 114 -0.84 -9.28 -4.33
C PRO A 114 -0.73 -7.79 -4.62
N LEU A 115 -1.69 -7.03 -4.13
CA LEU A 115 -1.63 -5.59 -4.08
C LEU A 115 -1.12 -5.17 -2.72
N ARG A 116 -0.17 -4.24 -2.71
CA ARG A 116 0.48 -3.80 -1.48
C ARG A 116 0.43 -2.29 -1.35
N LEU A 117 -0.05 -1.82 -0.21
CA LEU A 117 0.04 -0.43 0.22
C LEU A 117 1.14 -0.30 1.27
N TYR A 118 1.96 0.74 1.13
CA TYR A 118 3.03 1.08 2.07
C TYR A 118 2.66 2.31 2.88
N GLY A 119 2.94 2.28 4.17
CA GLY A 119 2.64 3.40 5.03
C GLY A 119 3.57 3.52 6.22
N ILE A 120 3.39 4.62 6.95
CA ILE A 120 4.03 4.90 8.23
C ILE A 120 2.95 5.05 9.29
N ARG A 121 3.06 4.28 10.36
CA ARG A 121 2.32 4.53 11.60
C ARG A 121 3.04 5.61 12.38
N LEU A 122 2.29 6.65 12.73
CA LEU A 122 2.63 7.64 13.73
C LEU A 122 1.86 7.31 15.00
N ARG A 123 2.57 7.01 16.07
CA ARG A 123 1.98 6.80 17.40
C ARG A 123 1.91 8.14 18.11
N ASP A 124 0.70 8.60 18.40
CA ASP A 124 0.45 9.75 19.26
C ASP A 124 -0.34 9.27 20.49
N TYR A 125 0.32 9.24 21.65
CA TYR A 125 -0.27 8.76 22.90
C TYR A 125 -1.49 9.57 23.37
N ALA A 126 -1.67 10.80 22.88
CA ALA A 126 -2.81 11.65 23.22
C ALA A 126 -3.96 11.57 22.21
N LYS A 127 -3.67 11.26 20.94
CA LYS A 127 -4.65 11.32 19.83
C LYS A 127 -4.95 9.98 19.17
N GLY A 128 -4.19 8.94 19.48
CA GLY A 128 -4.29 7.63 18.84
C GLY A 128 -3.44 7.53 17.58
N ASP A 129 -3.24 6.28 17.13
CA ASP A 129 -2.38 5.98 15.99
C ASP A 129 -2.92 6.58 14.70
N THR A 130 -1.99 7.04 13.87
CA THR A 130 -2.27 7.62 12.56
C THR A 130 -1.45 6.90 11.50
N ILE A 131 -2.05 6.51 10.38
CA ILE A 131 -1.35 5.90 9.24
C ILE A 131 -1.25 6.91 8.11
N ILE A 132 -0.04 7.06 7.59
CA ILE A 132 0.28 7.85 6.42
C ILE A 132 0.62 6.90 5.27
N VAL A 133 -0.23 6.82 4.26
CA VAL A 133 0.01 6.09 3.01
C VAL A 133 1.08 6.83 2.21
N THR A 134 2.18 6.15 1.95
CA THR A 134 3.36 6.70 1.28
C THR A 134 3.49 6.26 -0.17
N GLY A 135 2.77 5.20 -0.55
CA GLY A 135 2.96 4.54 -1.82
C GLY A 135 2.34 3.14 -1.91
N GLY A 136 2.50 2.46 -3.03
CA GLY A 136 1.88 1.16 -3.31
C GLY A 136 2.52 0.44 -4.50
N ALA A 137 2.35 -0.89 -4.56
CA ALA A 137 2.91 -1.73 -5.61
C ALA A 137 2.04 -2.95 -5.95
N ILE A 138 2.14 -3.39 -7.21
CA ILE A 138 1.65 -4.68 -7.69
C ILE A 138 2.79 -5.69 -7.59
N LYS A 139 2.66 -6.73 -6.76
CA LYS A 139 3.78 -7.61 -6.42
C LYS A 139 3.82 -8.88 -7.27
N LEU A 140 4.63 -8.88 -8.34
CA LEU A 140 4.76 -10.07 -9.21
C LEU A 140 5.82 -11.07 -8.71
N THR A 141 6.81 -10.62 -7.94
CA THR A 141 7.94 -11.43 -7.44
C THR A 141 8.03 -11.47 -5.92
N ARG A 142 8.86 -12.38 -5.38
CA ARG A 142 8.92 -12.64 -3.92
C ARG A 142 9.66 -11.56 -3.13
N ALA A 143 10.79 -11.05 -3.60
CA ALA A 143 11.60 -10.09 -2.84
C ALA A 143 11.48 -8.66 -3.38
N MET A 144 11.38 -7.68 -2.47
CA MET A 144 11.32 -6.25 -2.81
C MET A 144 12.59 -5.73 -3.51
N GLN A 145 13.71 -6.45 -3.42
CA GLN A 145 14.97 -6.06 -4.05
C GLN A 145 15.08 -6.49 -5.52
N ASP A 146 14.14 -7.31 -6.01
CA ASP A 146 14.24 -7.91 -7.33
C ASP A 146 13.82 -6.95 -8.46
N ARG A 147 13.09 -5.87 -8.14
CA ARG A 147 12.48 -4.99 -9.14
C ARG A 147 12.60 -3.48 -8.80
N PRO A 148 12.76 -2.60 -9.81
CA PRO A 148 12.86 -1.15 -9.60
C PRO A 148 11.64 -0.52 -8.91
N HIS A 149 10.43 -1.03 -9.18
CA HIS A 149 9.20 -0.45 -8.64
C HIS A 149 9.08 -0.65 -7.12
N THR A 150 9.50 -1.79 -6.57
CA THR A 150 9.50 -2.01 -5.11
C THR A 150 10.63 -1.27 -4.39
N LYS A 151 11.76 -1.01 -5.06
CA LYS A 151 12.84 -0.18 -4.51
C LYS A 151 12.41 1.27 -4.33
N LEU A 152 11.66 1.81 -5.29
CA LEU A 152 11.13 3.18 -5.22
C LEU A 152 10.27 3.39 -3.97
N GLU A 153 9.47 2.38 -3.59
CA GLU A 153 8.61 2.45 -2.42
C GLU A 153 9.40 2.48 -1.09
N LEU A 154 10.56 1.82 -1.03
CA LEU A 154 11.48 1.96 0.11
C LEU A 154 12.08 3.37 0.18
N ASP A 155 12.48 3.93 -0.97
CA ASP A 155 13.00 5.30 -1.03
C ASP A 155 11.95 6.34 -0.60
N LYS A 156 10.67 6.11 -0.96
CA LYS A 156 9.53 6.92 -0.52
C LYS A 156 9.31 6.84 1.00
N LEU A 157 9.30 5.64 1.57
CA LEU A 157 9.21 5.46 3.03
C LEU A 157 10.33 6.21 3.77
N ASP A 158 11.56 6.09 3.28
CA ASP A 158 12.72 6.79 3.82
C ASP A 158 12.58 8.32 3.71
N GLN A 159 12.08 8.82 2.59
CA GLN A 159 11.82 10.23 2.37
C GLN A 159 10.79 10.77 3.36
N VAL A 160 9.69 10.05 3.58
CA VAL A 160 8.62 10.46 4.51
C VAL A 160 9.11 10.40 5.95
N MET A 161 9.88 9.38 6.34
CA MET A 161 10.53 9.31 7.65
C MET A 161 11.41 10.54 7.91
N ARG A 162 12.27 10.93 6.94
CA ARG A 162 13.14 12.11 7.09
C ARG A 162 12.33 13.39 7.28
N TYR A 163 11.25 13.54 6.53
CA TYR A 163 10.33 14.66 6.70
C TYR A 163 9.69 14.68 8.09
N LEU A 164 9.19 13.55 8.58
CA LEU A 164 8.57 13.46 9.92
C LEU A 164 9.57 13.79 11.02
N ARG A 165 10.83 13.34 10.90
CA ARG A 165 11.90 13.73 11.83
C ARG A 165 12.18 15.23 11.81
N HIS A 166 12.13 15.88 10.65
CA HIS A 166 12.22 17.35 10.58
C HIS A 166 11.02 18.06 11.24
N GLN A 167 9.87 17.39 11.36
CA GLN A 167 8.70 17.87 12.12
C GLN A 167 8.77 17.51 13.62
N ASN A 168 9.90 17.01 14.11
CA ASN A 168 10.17 16.60 15.49
C ASN A 168 9.48 15.33 15.99
N PHE A 169 9.01 14.46 15.09
CA PHE A 169 8.61 13.10 15.48
C PHE A 169 9.85 12.25 15.77
N SER A 170 9.84 11.55 16.90
CA SER A 170 10.92 10.66 17.31
C SER A 170 10.84 9.31 16.60
N SER A 171 11.92 8.52 16.66
CA SER A 171 11.97 7.24 15.92
C SER A 171 11.11 6.15 16.54
N ASP A 172 10.79 6.24 17.83
CA ASP A 172 9.88 5.36 18.55
C ASP A 172 8.39 5.66 18.27
N GLU A 173 8.10 6.85 17.75
CA GLU A 173 6.77 7.24 17.27
C GLU A 173 6.50 6.77 15.83
N ILE A 174 7.53 6.36 15.09
CA ILE A 174 7.49 6.05 13.66
C ILE A 174 7.68 4.54 13.44
N GLU A 175 6.71 3.89 12.80
CA GLU A 175 6.79 2.47 12.41
C GLU A 175 6.42 2.30 10.94
N PHE A 176 7.24 1.57 10.17
CA PHE A 176 6.94 1.26 8.76
C PHE A 176 5.95 0.12 8.67
N LEU A 177 4.99 0.25 7.78
CA LEU A 177 3.87 -0.67 7.64
C LEU A 177 3.68 -1.12 6.19
N GLU A 178 3.13 -2.32 6.03
CA GLU A 178 2.52 -2.81 4.80
C GLU A 178 1.10 -3.32 5.05
N LEU A 179 0.22 -3.09 4.08
CA LEU A 179 -1.07 -3.77 3.94
C LEU A 179 -1.03 -4.52 2.61
N GLU A 180 -1.31 -5.83 2.65
CA GLU A 180 -1.31 -6.69 1.47
C GLU A 180 -2.64 -7.43 1.37
N LEU A 181 -3.20 -7.44 0.15
CA LEU A 181 -4.41 -8.19 -0.21
C LEU A 181 -4.07 -9.42 -1.07
#